data_AF-A0A1I9LW12-F1
#
_entry.id   AF-A0A1I9LW12-F1
#
_cell.length_a   1.000
_cell.length_b   1.000
_cell.length_c   1.000
_cell.angle_alpha   90.00
_cell.angle_beta   90.00
_cell.angle_gamma   90.00
#
_symmetry.space_group_name_H-M   'P 1'
#
loop_
_entity.id
_entity.type
_entity.pdbx_description
1 polymer ?
#
loop_
_entity_poly.entity_id
_entity_poly.type
_entity_poly.pdbx_seq_one_letter_code
_entity_poly.pdbx_strand_id
1 'polypeptide(L)' 'MEKNFNEYDEYESRWGFYVKSEILNGRVAMIALILILLFEAFTKQTLLNLVSLFFFF' A
#
# COMPACT_ATOMS: atom_id res chain seq x y z
N MET A 1 -30.23 23.27 -15.49
CA MET A 1 -28.92 22.71 -15.86
C MET A 1 -28.51 21.73 -14.79
N GLU A 2 -28.70 20.45 -15.07
CA GLU A 2 -28.27 19.34 -14.23
C GLU A 2 -26.74 19.29 -14.27
N LYS A 3 -26.09 19.70 -13.19
CA LYS A 3 -24.64 19.57 -13.07
C LYS A 3 -24.34 18.09 -12.89
N ASN A 4 -24.00 17.43 -13.98
CA ASN A 4 -23.34 16.14 -13.97
C ASN A 4 -21.95 16.35 -13.39
N PHE A 5 -21.82 16.28 -12.06
CA PHE A 5 -20.54 16.25 -11.36
C PHE A 5 -19.86 14.88 -11.57
N ASN A 6 -19.67 14.49 -12.83
CA ASN A 6 -18.70 13.47 -13.24
C ASN A 6 -17.38 14.14 -13.62
N GLU A 7 -17.07 15.26 -12.98
CA GLU A 7 -15.85 16.05 -13.17
C GLU A 7 -14.77 15.47 -12.27
N TYR A 8 -14.41 14.23 -12.61
CA TYR A 8 -13.23 13.50 -12.16
C TYR A 8 -11.98 14.13 -12.81
N ASP A 9 -11.80 15.45 -12.67
CA ASP A 9 -10.71 16.20 -13.31
C ASP A 9 -9.54 16.53 -12.36
N GLU A 10 -9.42 15.89 -11.20
CA GLU A 10 -8.21 15.99 -10.35
C GLU A 10 -7.28 14.76 -10.49
N TYR A 11 -7.18 14.26 -11.72
CA TYR A 11 -6.25 13.22 -12.17
C TYR A 11 -5.00 13.87 -12.80
N GLU A 12 -4.41 14.87 -12.15
CA GLU A 12 -3.09 15.33 -12.56
C GLU A 12 -2.17 15.39 -11.36
N SER A 13 -1.51 14.27 -11.07
CA SER A 13 -0.28 14.31 -10.30
C SER A 13 0.90 14.51 -11.25
N ARG A 14 1.25 15.78 -11.46
CA ARG A 14 2.42 16.17 -12.28
C ARG A 14 3.76 15.89 -11.58
N TRP A 15 3.77 15.75 -10.25
CA TRP A 15 4.96 15.53 -9.42
C TRP A 15 4.68 14.71 -8.14
N GLY A 16 3.54 14.00 -8.03
CA GLY A 16 3.16 13.22 -6.85
C GLY A 16 2.39 11.94 -7.19
N PHE A 17 1.74 11.32 -6.19
CA PHE A 17 0.80 10.22 -6.43
C PHE A 17 -0.59 10.76 -6.74
N TYR A 18 -1.35 10.05 -7.57
CA TYR A 18 -2.77 10.31 -7.75
C TYR A 18 -3.52 9.96 -6.46
N VAL A 19 -4.51 10.75 -6.06
CA VAL A 19 -5.28 10.53 -4.81
C VAL A 19 -5.86 9.11 -4.75
N LYS A 20 -6.35 8.59 -5.88
CA LYS A 20 -6.81 7.19 -5.97
C LYS A 20 -5.69 6.18 -5.70
N SER A 21 -4.51 6.40 -6.27
CA SER A 21 -3.33 5.55 -6.06
C SER A 21 -2.84 5.62 -4.61
N GLU A 22 -2.85 6.80 -3.99
CA GLU A 22 -2.48 6.98 -2.59
C GLU A 22 -3.40 6.20 -1.65
N ILE A 23 -4.72 6.31 -1.85
CA ILE A 23 -5.71 5.57 -1.05
C ILE A 23 -5.55 4.06 -1.23
N LEU A 24 -5.33 3.60 -2.46
CA LEU A 24 -5.11 2.17 -2.73
C LEU A 24 -3.81 1.68 -2.08
N ASN A 25 -2.72 2.42 -2.25
CA ASN A 25 -1.43 2.08 -1.65
C ASN A 25 -1.51 2.07 -0.11
N GLY A 26 -2.20 3.04 0.48
CA GLY A 26 -2.43 3.08 1.93
C GLY A 26 -3.20 1.87 2.44
N ARG A 27 -4.25 1.43 1.72
CA ARG A 27 -5.01 0.22 2.07
C ARG A 27 -4.16 -1.04 1.96
N VAL A 28 -3.41 -1.17 0.87
CA VAL A 28 -2.51 -2.31 0.66
C VAL A 28 -1.44 -2.35 1.75
N ALA A 29 -0.86 -1.20 2.11
CA ALA A 29 0.14 -1.11 3.18
C ALA A 29 -0.42 -1.51 4.55
N MET A 30 -1.65 -1.08 4.89
CA MET A 30 -2.31 -1.49 6.14
C MET A 30 -2.53 -3.01 6.21
N ILE A 31 -3.01 -3.61 5.11
CA ILE A 31 -3.22 -5.07 5.06
C ILE A 31 -1.88 -5.81 5.14
N ALA A 32 -0.87 -5.35 4.40
CA ALA A 32 0.46 -5.94 4.41
C ALA A 32 1.07 -5.91 5.83
N LEU A 33 0.92 -4.80 6.55
CA LEU A 33 1.42 -4.67 7.92
C LEU A 33 0.75 -5.66 8.87
N ILE A 34 -0.56 -5.87 8.76
CA ILE A 34 -1.28 -6.88 9.58
C ILE A 34 -0.75 -8.29 9.28
N LEU A 35 -0.59 -8.63 8.00
CA LEU A 35 -0.09 -9.95 7.59
C LEU A 35 1.34 -10.20 8.08
N ILE A 36 2.18 -9.18 7.99
CA ILE A 36 3.56 -9.20 8.47
C ILE A 36 3.61 -9.46 9.97
N LEU A 37 2.81 -8.74 10.76
CA LEU A 37 2.77 -8.92 12.22
C LEU A 37 2.25 -10.30 12.61
N LEU A 38 1.24 -10.82 11.91
CA LEU A 38 0.78 -12.19 12.09
C LEU A 38 1.90 -13.19 11.79
N PHE A 39 2.61 -13.02 10.67
CA PHE A 39 3.69 -13.91 10.28
C PHE A 39 4.84 -13.90 11.30
N GLU A 40 5.22 -12.72 11.80
CA GLU A 40 6.21 -12.57 12.87
C GLU A 40 5.76 -13.25 14.17
N ALA A 41 4.49 -13.11 14.54
CA ALA A 41 3.94 -13.78 15.73
C ALA A 41 3.98 -15.31 15.63
N PHE A 42 3.72 -15.88 14.45
CA PHE A 42 3.75 -17.33 14.24
C PHE A 42 5.17 -17.89 14.11
N THR A 43 6.04 -17.22 13.36
CA THR A 43 7.40 -17.72 13.08
C THR A 43 8.40 -17.37 14.17
N LYS A 44 8.07 -16.39 15.03
CA LYS A 44 8.98 -15.77 16.01
C LYS A 44 10.26 -15.22 15.37
N GLN A 45 10.25 -14.98 14.07
CA GLN A 45 11.35 -14.40 13.32
C GLN A 45 10.98 -12.98 12.95
N THR A 46 11.93 -12.06 13.13
CA THR A 46 11.74 -10.67 12.75
C THR A 46 11.66 -10.55 11.24
N LEU A 47 10.92 -9.54 10.77
CA LEU A 47 10.83 -9.17 9.35
C LEU A 47 12.18 -9.13 8.64
N LEU A 48 13.19 -8.54 9.29
CA LEU A 48 14.53 -8.39 8.72
C LEU A 48 15.18 -9.74 8.41
N ASN A 49 14.87 -10.76 9.20
CA ASN A 49 15.40 -12.10 9.01
C ASN A 49 14.69 -12.87 7.88
N LEU A 50 13.41 -12.58 7.64
CA LEU A 50 12.69 -13.08 6.48
C LEU A 50 13.18 -12.43 5.20
N VAL A 51 13.43 -11.12 5.24
CA VAL A 51 13.97 -10.36 4.11
C VAL A 51 15.39 -10.81 3.79
N SER A 52 16.24 -11.06 4.80
CA SER A 52 17.60 -11.58 4.55
C SER A 52 17.56 -12.95 3.86
N LEU A 53 16.67 -13.85 4.26
CA LEU A 53 16.51 -15.16 3.62
C LEU A 53 16.14 -15.04 2.13
N PHE A 54 15.38 -14.01 1.76
CA PHE A 54 15.00 -13.75 0.36
C PHE A 54 16.13 -13.14 -0.48
N PHE A 55 17.05 -12.38 0.11
CA PHE A 55 18.19 -11.75 -0.60
C PHE A 55 19.44 -12.63 -0.68
N PHE A 56 19.56 -13.65 0.18
CA PHE A 56 20.68 -14.58 0.21
C PHE A 56 20.41 -15.91 -0.53
N PHE A 57 19.26 -16.03 -1.20
CA PHE A 57 18.90 -17.12 -2.11
C PHE A 57 18.81 -16.59 -3.55
#